data_AF-A0A7C3UDJ1-F1
#
_entry.id   AF-A0A7C3UDJ1-F1
#
_cell.length_a   1.000
_cell.length_b   1.000
_cell.length_c   1.000
_cell.angle_alpha   90.00
_cell.angle_beta   90.00
_cell.angle_gamma   90.00
#
_symmetry.space_group_name_H-M   'P 1'
#
loop_
_entity.id
_entity.type
_entity.pdbx_description
1 polymer ?
#
loop_
_entity_poly.entity_id
_entity_poly.type
_entity_poly.pdbx_seq_one_letter_code
_entity_poly.pdbx_strand_id
1 'polypeptide(L)' 'MEERYILVHDLGTTGDKAVLFNSSGDVKAREYTRYETYYPQPLWFEQKPEEGL' A
#
# COMPACT_ATOMS: atom_id res chain seq x y z
N MET A 1 -20.50 10.49 19.11
CA MET A 1 -19.95 9.19 18.66
C MET A 1 -18.54 9.44 18.21
N GLU A 2 -17.58 8.61 18.60
CA GLU A 2 -16.23 8.67 18.03
C GLU A 2 -16.27 8.33 16.54
N GLU A 3 -15.56 9.09 15.73
CA GLU A 3 -15.39 8.78 14.32
C GLU A 3 -14.53 7.53 14.16
N ARG A 4 -15.06 6.54 13.44
CA ARG A 4 -14.35 5.30 13.12
C ARG A 4 -13.86 5.34 11.69
N TYR A 5 -12.63 4.90 11.53
CA TYR A 5 -11.94 4.85 10.26
C TYR A 5 -11.42 3.44 9.98
N ILE A 6 -11.36 3.08 8.71
CA ILE A 6 -10.76 1.84 8.20
C ILE A 6 -9.64 2.24 7.26
N LEU A 7 -8.41 1.82 7.57
CA LEU A 7 -7.27 1.97 6.66
C LEU A 7 -7.09 0.65 5.90
N VAL A 8 -7.09 0.73 4.58
CA VAL A 8 -6.93 -0.42 3.67
C VAL A 8 -5.62 -0.26 2.92
N HIS A 9 -4.85 -1.35 2.86
CA HIS A 9 -3.62 -1.45 2.09
C HIS A 9 -3.80 -2.42 0.90
N ASP A 10 -3.35 -1.99 -0.28
CA ASP A 10 -3.26 -2.77 -1.52
C ASP A 10 -1.78 -2.84 -1.92
N LEU A 11 -1.11 -3.91 -1.46
CA LEU A 11 0.30 -4.20 -1.74
C LEU A 11 0.43 -4.78 -3.15
N GLY A 12 0.83 -3.92 -4.10
CA GLY A 12 1.07 -4.31 -5.48
C GLY A 12 2.51 -4.73 -5.76
N THR A 13 2.85 -4.96 -7.02
CA THR A 13 4.25 -5.26 -7.42
C THR A 13 5.13 -4.03 -7.58
N THR A 14 4.59 -2.82 -7.41
CA THR A 14 5.33 -1.57 -7.61
C THR A 14 5.24 -0.61 -6.43
N GLY A 15 4.36 -0.89 -5.47
CA GLY A 15 4.10 -0.02 -4.35
C GLY A 15 2.86 -0.43 -3.57
N ASP A 16 2.70 0.17 -2.41
CA ASP A 16 1.54 0.03 -1.54
C ASP A 16 0.61 1.24 -1.70
N LYS A 17 -0.68 0.96 -1.92
CA LYS A 17 -1.72 1.98 -1.88
C LYS A 17 -2.45 1.88 -0.55
N ALA A 18 -2.44 2.98 0.19
CA ALA A 18 -3.21 3.11 1.42
C ALA A 18 -4.45 3.99 1.17
N VAL A 19 -5.63 3.54 1.59
CA VAL A 19 -6.88 4.32 1.49
C VAL A 19 -7.58 4.33 2.84
N LEU A 20 -7.88 5.52 3.35
CA LEU A 20 -8.61 5.73 4.59
C LEU A 20 -10.10 5.96 4.29
N PHE A 21 -10.95 5.13 4.85
CA PHE A 21 -12.41 5.25 4.75
C PHE A 21 -13.02 5.65 6.08
N ASN A 22 -14.10 6.43 6.07
CA ASN A 22 -14.96 6.57 7.25
C ASN A 22 -15.95 5.38 7.36
N SER A 23 -16.73 5.35 8.43
CA SER A 23 -17.76 4.33 8.65
C SER A 23 -18.89 4.29 7.62
N SER A 24 -19.05 5.33 6.80
CA SER A 24 -20.03 5.38 5.71
C SER A 24 -19.47 4.83 4.39
N GLY A 25 -18.19 4.47 4.35
CA GLY A 25 -17.49 4.04 3.14
C GLY A 25 -16.97 5.19 2.27
N ASP A 26 -17.02 6.43 2.74
CA ASP A 26 -16.43 7.58 2.03
C ASP A 26 -14.92 7.56 2.16
N VAL A 27 -14.23 7.83 1.05
CA VAL A 27 -12.77 8.04 1.04
C VAL A 27 -12.43 9.36 1.71
N LYS A 28 -11.56 9.33 2.71
CA LYS A 28 -11.09 10.48 3.47
C LYS A 28 -9.65 10.87 3.14
N ALA A 29 -8.82 9.88 2.83
CA ALA A 29 -7.46 10.08 2.35
C ALA A 29 -7.04 8.90 1.47
N ARG A 30 -6.04 9.13 0.63
CA ARG A 30 -5.34 8.09 -0.12
C ARG A 30 -3.88 8.48 -0.27
N GLU A 31 -2.99 7.51 -0.24
CA GLU A 31 -1.57 7.70 -0.49
C GLU A 31 -1.02 6.50 -1.27
N TYR A 32 0.06 6.72 -2.01
CA TYR A 32 0.77 5.65 -2.70
C TYR A 32 2.27 5.76 -2.47
N THR A 33 2.84 4.72 -1.88
CA THR A 33 4.27 4.62 -1.66
C THR A 33 4.85 3.60 -2.63
N ARG A 34 5.79 4.05 -3.47
CA ARG A 34 6.51 3.19 -4.40
C ARG A 34 7.66 2.49 -3.67
N TYR A 35 7.89 1.21 -3.98
CA TYR A 35 9.10 0.47 -3.59
C TYR A 35 9.77 -0.15 -4.81
N GLU A 36 11.05 -0.47 -4.68
CA GLU A 36 11.87 -0.95 -5.78
C GLU A 36 11.67 -2.47 -5.98
N THR A 37 11.64 -2.89 -7.24
CA THR A 37 11.78 -4.31 -7.59
C THR A 37 13.21 -4.53 -8.04
N TYR A 38 13.90 -5.45 -7.39
CA TYR A 38 15.29 -5.77 -7.65
C TYR A 38 15.38 -6.89 -8.69
N TYR A 39 16.30 -6.72 -9.64
CA TYR A 39 16.53 -7.65 -10.75
C TYR A 39 17.96 -8.22 -10.70
N PRO A 40 18.31 -9.04 -9.69
CA PRO A 40 19.69 -9.51 -9.50
C PRO A 40 20.17 -10.48 -10.59
N GLN A 41 19.26 -11.16 -11.27
CA GLN A 41 19.52 -12.12 -12.35
C GLN A 41 18.43 -12.01 -13.43
N PRO A 42 18.69 -12.49 -14.67
CA PRO A 42 17.65 -12.58 -15.68
C PRO A 42 16.43 -13.37 -15.17
N LEU A 43 15.23 -12.81 -15.36
CA LEU A 43 13.94 -13.37 -14.95
C LEU A 43 13.68 -13.41 -13.43
N TRP A 44 14.52 -12.78 -12.61
CA TRP A 44 14.28 -12.64 -11.17
C TRP A 44 13.62 -11.30 -10.87
N PHE A 45 12.67 -11.32 -9.94
CA PHE A 45 11.86 -10.15 -9.54
C PHE A 45 11.71 -10.20 -8.01
N GLU A 46 12.65 -9.59 -7.30
CA GLU A 46 12.73 -9.65 -5.84
C GLU A 46 12.31 -8.32 -5.21
N GLN A 47 11.72 -8.36 -4.03
CA GLN A 47 11.31 -7.17 -3.27
C GLN A 47 11.75 -7.31 -1.82
N LYS A 48 12.06 -6.19 -1.16
CA LYS A 48 12.36 -6.20 0.28
C LYS A 48 11.07 -6.12 1.09
N PRO A 49 10.81 -7.06 2.01
CA PRO A 49 9.60 -7.05 2.83
C PRO A 49 9.40 -5.75 3.63
N GLU A 50 10.49 -5.10 4.04
CA GLU A 50 10.47 -3.88 4.84
C GLU A 50 10.12 -2.60 4.09
N GLU A 51 10.14 -2.58 2.75
CA GLU A 51 9.86 -1.36 1.96
C GLU A 51 8.36 -1.08 1.77
N GLY A 52 7.49 -2.04 2.11
CA GLY A 52 6.02 -1.92 2.01
C GLY A 52 5.28 -1.64 3.32
N LEU A 53 5.98 -1.21 4.38
CA LEU A 53 5.43 -0.95 5.73
C LEU A 53 5.63 0.50 6.18
#